data_AF-A0A939RGU1-F1
#
_entry.id   AF-A0A939RGU1-F1
#
_cell.length_a   1.000
_cell.length_b   1.000
_cell.length_c   1.000
_cell.angle_alpha   90.00
_cell.angle_beta   90.00
_cell.angle_gamma   90.00
#
_symmetry.space_group_name_H-M   'P 1'
#
loop_
_entity.id
_entity.type
_entity.pdbx_description
1 polymer ?
#
loop_
_entity_poly.entity_id
_entity_poly.type
_entity_poly.pdbx_seq_one_letter_code
_entity_poly.pdbx_strand_id
1 'polypeptide(L)'
;MKNINEKGSSLIEVLAVLGVIGVISLGVMLGISKIHGKIAMERVYRETKDTILKTRQLFANVRPANADDIAGAKLVALGIFSEVDEDGYAISVSGNKIKIELSSMHDEVTFTYNLLGVTSRNCIELMAADWGSDPSSGLAKIQVGEESFFWPGEGGEGRLLPPGMESITDVCTASDSIDLKWEYYF
;
A
#
# COMPACT_ATOMS: atom_id res chain seq x y z
N MET A 1 37.58 -52.41 -40.46
CA MET A 1 36.51 -51.41 -40.68
C MET A 1 35.54 -51.46 -39.51
N LYS A 2 35.49 -50.41 -38.68
CA LYS A 2 34.41 -50.23 -37.70
C LYS A 2 34.25 -48.73 -37.43
N ASN A 3 33.45 -48.06 -38.26
CA ASN A 3 32.92 -46.74 -37.96
C ASN A 3 31.60 -46.96 -37.22
N ILE A 4 31.53 -46.57 -35.95
CA ILE A 4 30.28 -46.57 -35.18
C ILE A 4 29.98 -45.12 -34.81
N ASN A 5 29.31 -44.46 -35.75
CA ASN A 5 28.32 -43.40 -35.54
C ASN A 5 28.49 -42.55 -34.27
N GLU A 6 29.36 -41.54 -34.33
CA GLU A 6 29.26 -40.41 -33.42
C GLU A 6 27.92 -39.73 -33.69
N LYS A 7 27.01 -39.79 -32.72
CA LYS A 7 25.73 -39.09 -32.77
C LYS A 7 26.01 -37.59 -32.85
N GLY A 8 26.02 -37.07 -34.07
CA GLY A 8 25.93 -35.64 -34.32
C GLY A 8 24.59 -35.16 -33.80
N SER A 9 24.57 -34.69 -32.54
CA SER A 9 23.59 -33.69 -32.12
C SER A 9 23.73 -32.55 -33.11
N SER A 10 22.76 -32.42 -34.02
CA SER A 10 22.83 -31.42 -35.07
C SER A 10 22.94 -30.05 -34.41
N LEU A 11 23.84 -29.19 -34.89
CA LEU A 11 24.10 -27.86 -34.33
C LEU A 11 22.80 -27.03 -34.22
N ILE A 12 21.82 -27.32 -35.07
CA ILE A 12 20.45 -26.76 -35.05
C ILE A 12 19.65 -27.16 -33.80
N GLU A 13 19.85 -28.36 -33.28
CA GLU A 13 19.13 -28.90 -32.12
C GLU A 13 19.62 -28.23 -30.83
N VAL A 14 20.93 -27.97 -30.74
CA VAL A 14 21.53 -27.19 -29.65
C VAL A 14 21.09 -25.72 -29.70
N LEU A 15 21.00 -25.13 -30.90
CA LEU A 15 20.48 -23.76 -31.08
C LEU A 15 18.99 -23.63 -30.73
N ALA A 16 18.17 -24.62 -31.09
CA ALA A 16 16.76 -24.65 -30.72
C ALA A 16 16.58 -24.73 -29.20
N VAL A 17 17.34 -25.59 -28.53
CA VAL A 17 17.33 -25.72 -27.07
C VAL A 17 17.81 -24.43 -26.39
N LEU A 18 18.88 -23.82 -26.88
CA LEU A 18 19.36 -22.52 -26.36
C LEU A 18 18.34 -21.40 -26.54
N GLY A 19 17.66 -21.35 -27.68
CA GLY A 19 16.58 -20.39 -27.94
C GLY A 19 15.42 -20.54 -26.95
N VAL A 20 14.99 -21.78 -26.69
CA VAL A 20 13.93 -22.07 -25.72
C VAL A 20 14.36 -21.71 -24.29
N ILE A 21 15.58 -22.08 -23.89
CA ILE A 21 16.14 -21.73 -22.57
C ILE A 21 16.22 -20.20 -22.40
N GLY A 22 16.59 -19.46 -23.45
CA GLY A 22 16.61 -18.00 -23.45
C GLY A 22 15.24 -17.37 -23.25
N VAL A 23 14.19 -17.88 -23.91
CA VAL A 23 12.82 -17.36 -23.74
C VAL A 23 12.25 -17.72 -22.36
N ILE A 24 12.51 -18.94 -21.87
CA ILE A 24 12.06 -19.37 -20.54
C ILE A 24 12.74 -18.54 -19.44
N SER A 25 14.06 -18.28 -19.54
CA SER A 25 14.77 -17.50 -18.52
C SER A 25 14.27 -16.06 -18.45
N LEU A 26 14.03 -15.41 -19.60
CA LEU A 26 13.42 -14.08 -19.67
C LEU A 26 11.99 -14.07 -19.15
N GLY A 27 11.19 -15.08 -19.51
CA GLY A 27 9.80 -15.21 -19.04
C GLY A 27 9.69 -15.43 -17.54
N VAL A 28 10.54 -16.29 -16.97
CA VAL A 28 10.62 -16.56 -15.52
C VAL A 28 11.10 -15.32 -14.78
N MET A 29 12.13 -14.62 -15.27
CA MET A 29 12.66 -13.42 -14.62
C MET A 29 11.64 -12.27 -14.58
N LEU A 30 10.93 -12.02 -15.69
CA LEU A 30 9.84 -11.04 -15.72
C LEU A 30 8.63 -11.47 -14.87
N GLY A 31 8.35 -12.77 -14.81
CA GLY A 31 7.32 -13.35 -13.96
C GLY A 31 7.61 -13.16 -12.47
N ILE A 32 8.82 -13.47 -12.03
CA ILE A 32 9.28 -13.31 -10.64
C ILE A 32 9.20 -11.85 -10.21
N SER A 33 9.66 -10.90 -11.05
CA SER A 33 9.59 -9.47 -10.74
C SER A 33 8.15 -8.97 -10.53
N LYS A 34 7.19 -9.48 -11.32
CA LYS A 34 5.76 -9.15 -11.13
C LYS A 34 5.19 -9.75 -9.85
N ILE A 35 5.58 -10.98 -9.51
CA ILE A 35 5.13 -11.67 -8.29
C ILE A 35 5.70 -10.98 -7.05
N HIS A 36 6.97 -10.61 -7.06
CA HIS A 36 7.60 -9.88 -5.95
C HIS A 36 6.94 -8.52 -5.70
N GLY A 37 6.58 -7.78 -6.75
CA GLY A 37 5.81 -6.54 -6.63
C GLY A 37 4.47 -6.74 -5.91
N LYS A 38 3.70 -7.75 -6.33
CA LYS A 38 2.41 -8.08 -5.68
C LYS A 38 2.58 -8.48 -4.21
N ILE A 39 3.58 -9.31 -3.89
CA ILE A 39 3.85 -9.75 -2.51
C ILE A 39 4.24 -8.56 -1.63
N ALA A 40 5.07 -7.64 -2.13
CA ALA A 40 5.44 -6.44 -1.40
C ALA A 40 4.20 -5.57 -1.10
N MET A 41 3.33 -5.37 -2.09
CA MET A 41 2.10 -4.58 -1.90
C MET A 41 1.11 -5.23 -0.94
N GLU A 42 0.96 -6.54 -0.98
CA GLU A 42 0.15 -7.25 0.01
C GLU A 42 0.71 -7.10 1.44
N ARG A 43 2.03 -7.01 1.61
CA ARG A 43 2.64 -6.74 2.92
C ARG A 43 2.34 -5.33 3.41
N VAL A 44 2.49 -4.32 2.54
CA VAL A 44 2.16 -2.92 2.87
C VAL A 44 0.68 -2.80 3.25
N TYR A 45 -0.21 -3.40 2.47
CA TYR A 45 -1.64 -3.40 2.79
C TYR A 45 -1.94 -4.04 4.15
N ARG A 46 -1.33 -5.19 4.47
CA ARG A 46 -1.50 -5.85 5.77
C ARG A 46 -0.92 -5.03 6.92
N GLU A 47 0.26 -4.45 6.75
CA GLU A 47 0.90 -3.58 7.73
C GLU A 47 0.05 -2.35 8.03
N THR A 48 -0.43 -1.67 6.98
CA THR A 48 -1.33 -0.51 7.13
C THR A 48 -2.61 -0.90 7.87
N LYS A 49 -3.27 -2.01 7.49
CA LYS A 49 -4.47 -2.48 8.20
C LYS A 49 -4.21 -2.83 9.66
N ASP A 50 -3.13 -3.54 9.95
CA ASP A 50 -2.75 -3.92 11.32
C ASP A 50 -2.45 -2.68 12.17
N THR A 51 -1.74 -1.70 11.61
CA THR A 51 -1.43 -0.45 12.31
C THR A 51 -2.69 0.37 12.59
N ILE A 52 -3.57 0.53 11.61
CA ILE A 52 -4.87 1.19 11.79
C ILE A 52 -5.68 0.48 12.87
N LEU A 53 -5.73 -0.85 12.85
CA LEU A 53 -6.49 -1.63 13.83
C LEU A 53 -5.93 -1.47 15.25
N LYS A 54 -4.61 -1.58 15.43
CA LYS A 54 -3.94 -1.36 16.72
C LYS A 54 -4.21 0.03 17.26
N THR A 55 -4.12 1.03 16.39
CA THR A 55 -4.40 2.44 16.73
C THR A 55 -5.82 2.60 17.24
N ARG A 56 -6.81 2.07 16.51
CA ARG A 56 -8.22 2.08 16.94
C ARG A 56 -8.44 1.37 18.26
N GLN A 57 -7.93 0.14 18.40
CA GLN A 57 -8.09 -0.64 19.63
C GLN A 57 -7.50 0.06 20.85
N LEU A 58 -6.36 0.72 20.68
CA LEU A 58 -5.72 1.45 21.76
C LEU A 58 -6.54 2.68 22.16
N PHE A 59 -6.90 3.51 21.18
CA PHE A 59 -7.57 4.78 21.42
C PHE A 59 -9.08 4.66 21.67
N ALA A 60 -9.67 3.49 21.42
CA ALA A 60 -11.01 3.14 21.91
C ALA A 60 -11.09 3.16 23.45
N ASN A 61 -9.97 2.86 24.13
CA ASN A 61 -9.90 2.83 25.60
C ASN A 61 -9.38 4.13 26.20
N VAL A 62 -8.47 4.82 25.51
CA VAL A 62 -7.86 6.07 25.97
C VAL A 62 -7.95 7.07 24.84
N ARG A 63 -8.91 7.99 24.85
CA ARG A 63 -9.00 8.97 23.76
C ARG A 63 -7.85 9.98 23.86
N PRO A 64 -7.12 10.22 22.76
CA PRO A 64 -6.09 11.25 22.69
C PRO A 64 -6.75 12.62 22.76
N ALA A 65 -6.22 13.52 23.59
CA ALA A 65 -6.76 14.86 23.78
C ALA A 65 -6.05 15.88 22.87
N ASN A 66 -4.76 15.67 22.60
CA ASN A 66 -3.93 16.60 21.83
C ASN A 66 -2.96 15.85 20.91
N ALA A 67 -2.34 16.56 19.96
CA ALA A 67 -1.40 15.99 19.00
C ALA A 67 -0.21 15.27 19.67
N ASP A 68 0.21 15.73 20.86
CA ASP A 68 1.29 15.11 21.65
C ASP A 68 0.98 13.67 22.09
N ASP A 69 -0.31 13.31 22.23
CA ASP A 69 -0.73 11.95 22.61
C ASP A 69 -0.54 10.94 21.46
N ILE A 70 -0.41 11.43 20.23
CA ILE A 70 -0.17 10.64 19.00
C ILE A 70 1.23 10.92 18.43
N ALA A 71 2.11 11.62 19.15
CA ALA A 71 3.49 11.83 18.69
C ALA A 71 4.20 10.49 18.40
N GLY A 72 5.05 10.44 17.37
CA GLY A 72 5.68 9.20 16.90
C GLY A 72 6.37 8.39 18.03
N ALA A 73 7.14 9.06 18.90
CA ALA A 73 7.79 8.41 20.05
C ALA A 73 6.79 7.78 21.04
N LYS A 74 5.61 8.41 21.21
CA LYS A 74 4.54 7.88 22.05
C LYS A 74 3.90 6.66 21.40
N LEU A 75 3.67 6.68 20.08
CA LEU A 75 3.16 5.54 19.33
C LEU A 75 4.11 4.34 19.37
N VAL A 76 5.43 4.57 19.41
CA VAL A 76 6.43 3.51 19.66
C VAL A 76 6.30 2.96 21.07
N ALA A 77 6.21 3.82 22.09
CA ALA A 77 6.05 3.38 23.48
C ALA A 77 4.73 2.60 23.71
N LEU A 78 3.72 2.86 22.89
CA LEU A 78 2.42 2.17 22.89
C LEU A 78 2.41 0.91 22.01
N GLY A 79 3.50 0.59 21.32
CA GLY A 79 3.63 -0.61 20.49
C GLY A 79 2.86 -0.56 19.17
N ILE A 80 2.42 0.63 18.74
CA ILE A 80 1.81 0.83 17.41
C ILE A 80 2.90 0.78 16.33
N PHE A 81 4.01 1.48 16.57
CA PHE A 81 5.21 1.43 15.73
C PHE A 81 6.35 0.71 16.45
N SER A 82 7.26 0.11 15.69
CA SER A 82 8.50 -0.43 16.24
C SER A 82 9.53 0.66 16.49
N GLU A 83 9.63 1.62 15.57
CA GLU A 83 10.57 2.74 15.61
C GLU A 83 10.02 3.91 14.78
N VAL A 84 10.55 5.11 15.03
CA VAL A 84 10.30 6.32 14.24
C VAL A 84 11.60 7.11 14.07
N ASP A 85 11.68 7.91 13.01
CA ASP A 85 12.76 8.89 12.82
C ASP A 85 12.59 10.12 13.73
N GLU A 86 13.55 11.05 13.65
CA GLU A 86 13.55 12.29 14.46
C GLU A 86 12.31 13.18 14.19
N ASP A 87 11.74 13.08 12.99
CA ASP A 87 10.54 13.80 12.57
C ASP A 87 9.23 13.06 12.93
N GLY A 88 9.35 11.87 13.56
CA GLY A 88 8.22 11.06 14.02
C GLY A 88 7.60 10.15 12.95
N TYR A 89 8.27 9.92 11.82
CA TYR A 89 7.83 8.99 10.80
C TYR A 89 8.32 7.57 11.07
N ALA A 90 7.43 6.59 10.99
CA ALA A 90 7.81 5.20 10.86
C ALA A 90 8.13 4.87 9.39
N ILE A 91 8.86 3.79 9.15
CA ILE A 91 9.17 3.30 7.80
C ILE A 91 8.40 2.01 7.55
N SER A 92 7.61 1.98 6.48
CA SER A 92 6.86 0.79 6.06
C SER A 92 7.78 -0.33 5.57
N VAL A 93 7.24 -1.53 5.43
CA VAL A 93 7.93 -2.67 4.79
C VAL A 93 8.37 -2.40 3.35
N SER A 94 7.80 -1.39 2.68
CA SER A 94 8.19 -0.94 1.33
C SER A 94 9.17 0.23 1.33
N GLY A 95 9.56 0.75 2.49
CA GLY A 95 10.43 1.91 2.62
C GLY A 95 9.70 3.25 2.52
N ASN A 96 8.37 3.26 2.56
CA ASN A 96 7.56 4.48 2.56
C ASN A 96 7.47 5.07 3.96
N LYS A 97 7.40 6.40 4.06
CA LYS A 97 7.20 7.06 5.36
C LYS A 97 5.75 6.91 5.80
N ILE A 98 5.55 6.59 7.07
CA ILE A 98 4.25 6.44 7.72
C ILE A 98 4.15 7.45 8.87
N LYS A 99 2.99 8.10 9.01
CA LYS A 99 2.71 8.94 10.18
C LYS A 99 1.24 8.82 10.58
N ILE A 100 0.97 8.80 11.88
CA ILE A 100 -0.40 8.93 12.40
C ILE A 100 -0.53 10.32 13.00
N GLU A 101 -1.64 10.98 12.70
CA GLU A 101 -1.95 12.32 13.18
C GLU A 101 -3.39 12.39 13.68
N LEU A 102 -3.67 13.30 14.60
CA LEU A 102 -5.04 13.65 14.95
C LEU A 102 -5.68 14.47 13.84
N SER A 103 -6.97 14.25 13.65
CA SER A 103 -7.79 15.00 12.72
C SER A 103 -9.18 15.19 13.33
N SER A 104 -10.03 15.91 12.62
CA SER A 104 -11.41 16.13 13.04
C SER A 104 -12.32 16.08 11.82
N MET A 105 -13.38 15.29 11.91
CA MET A 105 -14.42 15.19 10.89
C MET A 105 -15.78 15.28 11.58
N HIS A 106 -16.65 16.17 11.11
CA HIS A 106 -17.98 16.44 11.68
C HIS A 106 -17.98 16.64 13.21
N ASP A 107 -17.03 17.44 13.72
CA ASP A 107 -16.81 17.71 15.16
C ASP A 107 -16.45 16.48 16.01
N GLU A 108 -16.21 15.33 15.38
CA GLU A 108 -15.66 14.14 16.03
C GLU A 108 -14.15 14.06 15.84
N VAL A 109 -13.45 13.65 16.90
CA VAL A 109 -12.00 13.44 16.84
C VAL A 109 -11.75 12.14 16.08
N THR A 110 -10.98 12.25 15.00
CA THR A 110 -10.53 11.16 14.15
C THR A 110 -9.01 11.05 14.23
N PHE A 111 -8.46 9.98 13.67
CA PHE A 111 -7.04 9.92 13.36
C PHE A 111 -6.83 9.63 11.88
N THR A 112 -5.74 10.16 11.35
CA THR A 112 -5.32 9.97 9.96
C THR A 112 -4.05 9.16 9.92
N TYR A 113 -4.08 8.03 9.22
CA TYR A 113 -2.90 7.27 8.83
C TYR A 113 -2.39 7.80 7.48
N ASN A 114 -1.19 8.37 7.48
CA ASN A 114 -0.52 8.92 6.31
C ASN A 114 0.54 7.93 5.82
N LEU A 115 0.51 7.56 4.54
CA LEU A 115 1.52 6.79 3.84
C LEU A 115 2.08 7.62 2.69
N LEU A 116 3.35 8.01 2.79
CA LEU A 116 3.96 9.01 1.91
C LEU A 116 4.87 8.37 0.85
N GLY A 117 4.87 9.01 -0.32
CA GLY A 117 5.76 8.67 -1.44
C GLY A 117 5.52 7.31 -2.06
N VAL A 118 4.25 6.89 -2.18
CA VAL A 118 3.91 5.70 -2.95
C VAL A 118 3.99 5.99 -4.45
N THR A 119 4.37 4.98 -5.23
CA THR A 119 4.35 5.09 -6.69
C THR A 119 2.92 5.12 -7.22
N SER A 120 2.70 5.68 -8.40
CA SER A 120 1.40 5.66 -9.11
C SER A 120 0.77 4.26 -9.17
N ARG A 121 1.58 3.23 -9.46
CA ARG A 121 1.10 1.84 -9.47
C ARG A 121 0.63 1.37 -8.09
N ASN A 122 1.41 1.65 -7.05
CA ASN A 122 1.07 1.25 -5.69
C ASN A 122 -0.15 2.02 -5.17
N CYS A 123 -0.33 3.28 -5.59
CA CYS A 123 -1.53 4.07 -5.33
C CYS A 123 -2.77 3.36 -5.88
N ILE A 124 -2.75 2.94 -7.15
CA ILE A 124 -3.88 2.21 -7.77
C ILE A 124 -4.17 0.91 -7.01
N GLU A 125 -3.14 0.11 -6.74
CA GLU A 125 -3.30 -1.17 -6.04
C GLU A 125 -3.83 -1.00 -4.61
N LEU A 126 -3.37 0.02 -3.87
CA LEU A 126 -3.86 0.32 -2.52
C LEU A 126 -5.28 0.90 -2.54
N MET A 127 -5.59 1.83 -3.45
CA MET A 127 -6.93 2.42 -3.55
C MET A 127 -7.99 1.41 -3.99
N ALA A 128 -7.61 0.42 -4.80
CA ALA A 128 -8.49 -0.68 -5.19
C ALA A 128 -8.64 -1.76 -4.12
N ALA A 129 -7.84 -1.71 -3.04
CA ALA A 129 -7.96 -2.64 -1.94
C ALA A 129 -9.18 -2.33 -1.07
N ASP A 130 -9.67 -3.34 -0.36
CA ASP A 130 -10.80 -3.20 0.54
C ASP A 130 -10.36 -2.53 1.86
N TRP A 131 -10.85 -1.31 2.12
CA TRP A 131 -10.62 -0.58 3.37
C TRP A 131 -11.86 -0.55 4.29
N GLY A 132 -12.91 -1.27 3.91
CA GLY A 132 -14.24 -1.15 4.49
C GLY A 132 -15.28 -1.11 3.37
N SER A 133 -16.34 -1.89 3.51
CA SER A 133 -17.44 -1.96 2.53
C SER A 133 -18.50 -0.89 2.73
N ASP A 134 -18.55 -0.30 3.92
CA ASP A 134 -19.61 0.62 4.36
C ASP A 134 -19.13 1.51 5.53
N PRO A 135 -19.89 2.56 5.88
CA PRO A 135 -19.52 3.48 6.97
C PRO A 135 -19.29 2.83 8.33
N SER A 136 -19.88 1.66 8.61
CA SER A 136 -19.69 0.96 9.89
C SER A 136 -18.28 0.37 10.07
N SER A 137 -17.49 0.32 8.99
CA SER A 137 -16.07 -0.02 9.05
C SER A 137 -15.26 0.94 9.93
N GLY A 138 -15.79 2.14 10.20
CA GLY A 138 -15.11 3.22 10.92
C GLY A 138 -14.16 4.03 10.05
N LEU A 139 -14.01 3.69 8.76
CA LEU A 139 -13.36 4.54 7.78
C LEU A 139 -14.23 5.78 7.56
N ALA A 140 -13.67 6.96 7.69
CA ALA A 140 -14.37 8.22 7.46
C ALA A 140 -14.11 8.74 6.04
N LYS A 141 -12.85 8.75 5.62
CA LYS A 141 -12.40 9.30 4.33
C LYS A 141 -11.09 8.66 3.86
N ILE A 142 -10.90 8.58 2.55
CA ILE A 142 -9.59 8.32 1.93
C ILE A 142 -9.17 9.55 1.14
N GLN A 143 -7.92 9.97 1.24
CA GLN A 143 -7.38 11.09 0.48
C GLN A 143 -6.14 10.66 -0.31
N VAL A 144 -6.08 11.09 -1.57
CA VAL A 144 -4.98 10.86 -2.52
C VAL A 144 -4.49 12.22 -2.99
N GLY A 145 -3.34 12.66 -2.50
CA GLY A 145 -2.88 14.03 -2.75
C GLY A 145 -3.91 15.05 -2.23
N GLU A 146 -4.48 15.84 -3.14
CA GLU A 146 -5.50 16.86 -2.82
C GLU A 146 -6.94 16.31 -2.90
N GLU A 147 -7.14 15.15 -3.53
CA GLU A 147 -8.45 14.59 -3.80
C GLU A 147 -8.94 13.72 -2.65
N SER A 148 -10.20 13.90 -2.24
CA SER A 148 -10.81 13.17 -1.12
C SER A 148 -11.99 12.31 -1.56
N PHE A 149 -12.13 11.14 -0.91
CA PHE A 149 -13.18 10.16 -1.13
C PHE A 149 -14.00 9.97 0.16
N PHE A 150 -15.32 10.12 0.07
CA PHE A 150 -16.25 10.09 1.19
C PHE A 150 -17.37 9.06 0.99
N TRP A 151 -17.99 8.61 2.08
CA TRP A 151 -19.21 7.81 1.96
C TRP A 151 -20.40 8.62 1.44
N PRO A 152 -21.33 7.99 0.72
CA PRO A 152 -22.58 8.65 0.32
C PRO A 152 -23.32 9.19 1.54
N GLY A 153 -23.57 10.50 1.58
CA GLY A 153 -24.32 11.15 2.66
C GLY A 153 -23.48 11.81 3.76
N GLU A 154 -22.16 11.60 3.81
CA GLU A 154 -21.24 12.24 4.78
C GLU A 154 -20.88 13.70 4.40
N GLY A 155 -21.63 14.36 3.50
CA GLY A 155 -21.54 15.81 3.29
C GLY A 155 -20.20 16.39 2.79
N GLY A 156 -19.23 15.56 2.41
CA GLY A 156 -17.95 16.02 1.85
C GLY A 156 -18.05 16.42 0.37
N GLU A 157 -17.43 17.52 -0.02
CA GLU A 157 -17.11 17.78 -1.42
C GLU A 157 -16.00 16.81 -1.84
N GLY A 158 -16.33 15.80 -2.63
CA GLY A 158 -15.36 14.79 -3.05
C GLY A 158 -15.95 13.62 -3.82
N ARG A 159 -15.09 12.66 -4.14
CA ARG A 159 -15.45 11.41 -4.84
C ARG A 159 -16.10 10.43 -3.87
N LEU A 160 -16.81 9.43 -4.39
CA LEU A 160 -17.52 8.46 -3.54
C LEU A 160 -16.66 7.26 -3.16
N LEU A 161 -16.84 6.78 -1.93
CA LEU A 161 -16.42 5.46 -1.46
C LEU A 161 -17.56 4.42 -1.70
N PRO A 162 -17.24 3.17 -2.08
CA PRO A 162 -15.91 2.72 -2.52
C PRO A 162 -15.52 3.33 -3.88
N PRO A 163 -14.24 3.60 -4.11
CA PRO A 163 -13.79 4.30 -5.31
C PRO A 163 -13.94 3.41 -6.56
N GLY A 164 -14.49 3.98 -7.64
CA GLY A 164 -14.53 3.30 -8.94
C GLY A 164 -13.16 3.33 -9.63
N MET A 165 -12.84 2.31 -10.43
CA MET A 165 -11.52 2.20 -11.07
C MET A 165 -11.14 3.44 -11.90
N GLU A 166 -12.10 4.05 -12.60
CA GLU A 166 -11.90 5.31 -13.32
C GLU A 166 -11.41 6.43 -12.40
N SER A 167 -12.10 6.62 -11.27
CA SER A 167 -11.76 7.64 -10.28
C SER A 167 -10.38 7.39 -9.64
N ILE A 168 -10.00 6.13 -9.42
CA ILE A 168 -8.69 5.73 -8.91
C ILE A 168 -7.59 6.08 -9.91
N THR A 169 -7.78 5.69 -11.17
CA THR A 169 -6.78 5.94 -12.21
C THR A 169 -6.57 7.42 -12.45
N ASP A 170 -7.62 8.24 -12.30
CA ASP A 170 -7.54 9.69 -12.45
C ASP A 170 -6.72 10.34 -11.32
N VAL A 171 -6.98 9.99 -10.05
CA VAL A 171 -6.26 10.58 -8.91
C VAL A 171 -4.84 10.03 -8.72
N CYS A 172 -4.58 8.79 -9.16
CA CYS A 172 -3.27 8.16 -9.02
C CYS A 172 -2.32 8.48 -10.20
N THR A 173 -2.50 9.59 -10.91
CA THR A 173 -1.67 9.95 -12.09
C THR A 173 -0.50 10.90 -11.79
N ALA A 174 0.59 10.70 -12.55
CA ALA A 174 1.62 11.70 -12.90
C ALA A 174 2.53 12.33 -11.83
N SER A 175 2.59 11.82 -10.59
CA SER A 175 3.68 12.14 -9.65
C SER A 175 4.55 10.92 -9.37
N ASP A 176 5.87 11.15 -9.29
CA ASP A 176 6.84 10.12 -8.84
C ASP A 176 6.58 9.69 -7.39
N SER A 177 5.85 10.51 -6.64
CA SER A 177 5.57 10.36 -5.21
C SER A 177 4.15 10.83 -4.91
N ILE A 178 3.27 9.90 -4.54
CA ILE A 178 1.88 10.16 -4.15
C ILE A 178 1.72 9.89 -2.66
N ASP A 179 0.96 10.74 -1.97
CA ASP A 179 0.65 10.57 -0.56
C ASP A 179 -0.77 10.06 -0.42
N LEU A 180 -0.93 8.97 0.33
CA LEU A 180 -2.20 8.35 0.66
C LEU A 180 -2.52 8.58 2.12
N LYS A 181 -3.76 8.94 2.40
CA LYS A 181 -4.23 9.15 3.77
C LYS A 181 -5.55 8.41 3.98
N TRP A 182 -5.66 7.71 5.09
CA TRP A 182 -6.92 7.13 5.53
C TRP A 182 -7.29 7.70 6.88
N GLU A 183 -8.47 8.28 6.96
CA GLU A 183 -9.02 8.87 8.18
C GLU A 183 -10.06 7.93 8.77
N TYR A 184 -9.94 7.65 10.07
CA TYR A 184 -10.82 6.74 10.79
C TYR A 184 -11.34 7.37 12.08
N TYR A 185 -12.56 6.98 12.44
CA TYR A 185 -13.09 7.15 13.78
C TYR A 185 -12.43 6.13 14.73
N PHE A 186 -12.26 6.52 16.00
CA PHE A 186 -11.69 5.65 17.05
C PHE A 186 -12.57 4.44 17.34
#